data_AF-A0AAD3CUE8-F1
#
_entry.id   AF-A0AAD3CUE8-F1
#
_cell.length_a   1.000
_cell.length_b   1.000
_cell.length_c   1.000
_cell.angle_alpha   90.00
_cell.angle_beta   90.00
_cell.angle_gamma   90.00
#
_symmetry.space_group_name_H-M   'P 1'
#
loop_
_entity.id
_entity.type
_entity.pdbx_description
1 polymer ?
#
loop_
_entity_poly.entity_id
_entity_poly.type
_entity_poly.pdbx_seq_one_letter_code
_entity_poly.pdbx_strand_id
1 'polypeptide(L)'
;MVRARKFVNRHKPFQKYPLHRSENALSGIFKRCGHGLVIIFIVTFFSLTARRERDMDFHHSRKNATITSKLDNGWIPNEDVIKYMSSTEDDAVMDHSKEQLKEYIPSLQNYPLNLLQNFTQDISSTDAIVYFHIPKAYGTSTKNIMTDCFHLTRASQNSKESINEYINHVLNTDTSTVVGIARAKSIGIVEKDMVDVIISSRFHEVCTLLTEQHRGRLFVLMRDPVETAISLFHYLQFAHWERTYREDFQNMTLLEYATLEDEDQNVRIDNWITRYLAQKLKGPLTDDDLQLAKDILSQKALIGLTDSFEESMERFDTYFGLHRLKQTDGRQCLSNHTKFRTNANRHEKYSFESKEWKVLASRNSIDMKLYEFAKDLYRQQEAFIASIDSEKRQWNFRHPW
;
A
#
# COMPACT_ATOMS: atom_id res chain seq x y z
N MET A 1 -56.98 8.84 4.82
CA MET A 1 -57.16 7.39 4.57
C MET A 1 -55.83 6.83 4.06
N VAL A 2 -54.98 6.35 4.97
CA VAL A 2 -53.60 5.93 4.68
C VAL A 2 -53.58 4.41 4.49
N ARG A 3 -53.08 3.93 3.34
CA ARG A 3 -52.91 2.49 3.05
C ARG A 3 -51.50 2.06 3.48
N ALA A 4 -51.42 1.32 4.58
CA ALA A 4 -50.20 0.64 5.03
C ALA A 4 -49.92 -0.60 4.14
N ARG A 5 -48.69 -0.72 3.62
CA ARG A 5 -48.17 -1.96 3.03
C ARG A 5 -47.42 -2.76 4.10
N LYS A 6 -47.90 -3.97 4.38
CA LYS A 6 -47.22 -4.97 5.23
C LYS A 6 -46.02 -5.54 4.46
N PHE A 7 -44.83 -5.42 5.03
CA PHE A 7 -43.66 -6.20 4.64
C PHE A 7 -43.70 -7.55 5.38
N VAL A 8 -43.59 -8.65 4.63
CA VAL A 8 -43.52 -10.02 5.14
C VAL A 8 -42.05 -10.44 5.17
N ASN A 9 -41.53 -10.67 6.37
CA ASN A 9 -40.24 -11.32 6.61
C ASN A 9 -40.34 -12.81 6.25
N ARG A 10 -39.46 -13.30 5.36
CA ARG A 10 -39.21 -14.72 5.15
C ARG A 10 -37.75 -15.03 5.50
N HIS A 11 -37.53 -15.55 6.70
CA HIS A 11 -36.32 -16.32 7.01
C HIS A 11 -36.39 -17.68 6.31
N LYS A 12 -35.35 -18.01 5.53
CA LYS A 12 -35.08 -19.38 5.08
C LYS A 12 -34.00 -20.00 5.99
N PRO A 13 -34.15 -21.26 6.42
CA PRO A 13 -33.13 -21.94 7.21
C PRO A 13 -31.99 -22.47 6.33
N PHE A 14 -30.78 -22.42 6.88
CA PHE A 14 -29.56 -23.01 6.31
C PHE A 14 -29.66 -24.54 6.30
N GLN A 15 -29.53 -25.14 5.12
CA GLN A 15 -29.36 -26.59 4.93
C GLN A 15 -27.86 -26.94 4.97
N LYS A 16 -27.49 -27.90 5.82
CA LYS A 16 -26.15 -28.49 5.89
C LYS A 16 -25.94 -29.44 4.71
N TYR A 17 -24.83 -29.28 3.98
CA TYR A 17 -24.35 -30.26 3.01
C TYR A 17 -23.44 -31.30 3.68
N PRO A 18 -23.54 -32.59 3.33
CA PRO A 18 -22.62 -33.62 3.80
C PRO A 18 -21.34 -33.66 2.95
N LEU A 19 -20.20 -33.82 3.62
CA LEU A 19 -18.89 -34.11 3.04
C LEU A 19 -18.85 -35.57 2.58
N HIS A 20 -18.76 -35.80 1.26
CA HIS A 20 -18.46 -37.12 0.70
C HIS A 20 -16.94 -37.24 0.45
N ARG A 21 -16.31 -38.19 1.17
CA ARG A 21 -15.01 -38.77 0.84
C ARG A 21 -15.13 -39.61 -0.43
N SER A 22 -14.22 -39.44 -1.38
CA SER A 22 -13.97 -40.41 -2.46
C SER A 22 -12.55 -40.95 -2.34
N GLU A 23 -12.44 -42.21 -1.93
CA GLU A 23 -11.26 -43.05 -2.09
C GLU A 23 -11.42 -43.90 -3.36
N ASN A 24 -10.29 -44.11 -4.06
CA ASN A 24 -9.93 -45.26 -4.89
C ASN A 24 -10.80 -45.65 -6.09
N ALA A 25 -10.27 -45.44 -7.31
CA ALA A 25 -10.48 -46.33 -8.45
C ALA A 25 -9.42 -46.09 -9.55
N LEU A 26 -8.29 -46.82 -9.52
CA LEU A 26 -7.50 -47.09 -10.72
C LEU A 26 -6.93 -48.52 -10.63
N SER A 27 -7.71 -49.47 -11.12
CA SER A 27 -7.25 -50.81 -11.46
C SER A 27 -7.68 -51.13 -12.88
N GLY A 28 -6.74 -51.55 -13.71
CA GLY A 28 -7.03 -52.28 -14.94
C GLY A 28 -6.52 -51.63 -16.20
N ILE A 29 -5.45 -52.22 -16.75
CA ILE A 29 -5.22 -52.59 -18.15
C ILE A 29 -3.71 -52.46 -18.41
N PHE A 30 -3.00 -53.59 -18.40
CA PHE A 30 -2.12 -54.03 -19.50
C PHE A 30 -1.47 -55.38 -19.11
N LYS A 31 -1.79 -56.42 -19.90
CA LYS A 31 -1.14 -57.73 -19.86
C LYS A 31 -0.25 -57.87 -21.11
N ARG A 32 1.01 -58.22 -20.86
CA ARG A 32 1.92 -59.11 -21.62
C ARG A 32 2.25 -58.79 -23.09
N CYS A 33 3.54 -58.58 -23.36
CA CYS A 33 4.38 -59.47 -24.18
C CYS A 33 5.87 -59.04 -24.14
N GLY A 34 6.79 -60.02 -24.13
CA GLY A 34 8.14 -59.89 -24.72
C GLY A 34 9.35 -59.79 -23.78
N HIS A 35 10.07 -60.89 -23.61
CA HIS A 35 11.46 -60.94 -23.14
C HIS A 35 12.42 -60.31 -24.15
N GLY A 36 13.52 -59.70 -23.67
CA GLY A 36 14.68 -59.40 -24.48
C GLY A 36 15.66 -58.43 -23.82
N LEU A 37 16.80 -58.97 -23.39
CA LEU A 37 18.06 -58.30 -23.07
C LEU A 37 18.31 -57.03 -23.91
N VAL A 38 18.90 -55.97 -23.32
CA VAL A 38 20.01 -55.15 -23.89
C VAL A 38 20.29 -53.90 -23.03
N ILE A 39 21.51 -53.89 -22.48
CA ILE A 39 22.46 -52.77 -22.31
C ILE A 39 21.99 -51.51 -21.54
N ILE A 40 22.54 -51.38 -20.33
CA ILE A 40 22.61 -50.17 -19.51
C ILE A 40 23.65 -49.22 -20.12
N PHE A 41 23.20 -48.08 -20.67
CA PHE A 41 24.02 -46.88 -20.82
C PHE A 41 23.12 -45.63 -20.89
N ILE A 42 23.64 -44.55 -20.28
CA ILE A 42 23.18 -43.15 -20.33
C ILE A 42 22.20 -42.73 -19.22
N VAL A 43 22.80 -42.37 -18.08
CA VAL A 43 22.27 -41.38 -17.14
C VAL A 43 22.63 -40.00 -17.69
N THR A 44 21.65 -39.25 -18.19
CA THR A 44 21.75 -37.80 -18.33
C THR A 44 20.36 -37.15 -18.36
N PHE A 45 20.31 -35.94 -17.81
CA PHE A 45 19.24 -34.94 -17.89
C PHE A 45 18.04 -35.10 -16.96
N PHE A 46 18.20 -34.70 -15.69
CA PHE A 46 17.29 -33.76 -15.01
C PHE A 46 17.94 -33.26 -13.72
N SER A 47 18.72 -32.17 -13.81
CA SER A 47 19.14 -31.32 -12.67
C SER A 47 19.77 -30.05 -13.21
N LEU A 48 18.93 -29.08 -13.59
CA LEU A 48 19.35 -27.72 -13.95
C LEU A 48 18.22 -26.75 -13.62
N THR A 49 18.26 -26.20 -12.41
CA THR A 49 18.06 -24.77 -12.06
C THR A 49 17.89 -24.63 -10.54
N ALA A 50 18.98 -24.90 -9.82
CA ALA A 50 19.19 -24.38 -8.47
C ALA A 50 20.56 -23.69 -8.47
N ARG A 51 20.55 -22.37 -8.67
CA ARG A 51 21.71 -21.47 -8.61
C ARG A 51 21.37 -20.50 -7.46
N ARG A 52 21.89 -20.68 -6.25
CA ARG A 52 23.27 -20.45 -5.76
C ARG A 52 23.63 -18.96 -5.84
N GLU A 53 23.20 -18.21 -4.84
CA GLU A 53 23.84 -16.96 -4.41
C GLU A 53 24.28 -17.15 -2.95
N ARG A 54 25.60 -17.13 -2.74
CA ARG A 54 26.23 -16.95 -1.44
C ARG A 54 27.31 -15.88 -1.63
N ASP A 55 27.30 -14.95 -0.68
CA ASP A 55 28.40 -14.19 -0.10
C ASP A 55 29.28 -13.34 -1.04
N MET A 56 29.09 -12.02 -0.95
CA MET A 56 30.20 -11.04 -0.96
C MET A 56 29.86 -9.80 -0.12
N ASP A 57 30.54 -9.71 1.02
CA ASP A 57 31.06 -8.56 1.76
C ASP A 57 30.25 -7.26 1.93
N PHE A 58 29.91 -6.99 3.20
CA PHE A 58 29.31 -5.76 3.70
C PHE A 58 30.27 -5.07 4.69
N HIS A 59 31.09 -4.14 4.21
CA HIS A 59 31.94 -3.29 5.07
C HIS A 59 31.80 -1.77 4.84
N HIS A 60 30.67 -1.30 4.29
CA HIS A 60 30.45 0.13 4.02
C HIS A 60 29.40 0.85 4.89
N SER A 61 28.94 0.24 6.00
CA SER A 61 27.77 0.75 6.75
C SER A 61 28.06 1.19 8.18
N ARG A 62 28.97 2.17 8.36
CA ARG A 62 29.04 2.93 9.63
C ARG A 62 29.10 4.46 9.49
N LYS A 63 29.34 5.02 8.30
CA LYS A 63 29.47 6.48 8.12
C LYS A 63 28.17 7.22 7.70
N ASN A 64 27.14 6.50 7.26
CA ASN A 64 25.89 7.12 6.79
C ASN A 64 24.83 7.33 7.89
N ALA A 65 25.02 6.80 9.09
CA ALA A 65 24.03 6.85 10.17
C ALA A 65 23.88 8.24 10.81
N THR A 66 24.86 9.12 10.68
CA THR A 66 24.86 10.45 11.34
C THR A 66 24.18 11.54 10.50
N ILE A 67 24.01 11.33 9.19
CA ILE A 67 23.41 12.32 8.28
C ILE A 67 21.89 12.14 8.18
N THR A 68 21.39 10.90 8.33
CA THR A 68 19.96 10.58 8.28
C THR A 68 19.19 11.04 9.51
N SER A 69 19.84 11.16 10.69
CA SER A 69 19.16 11.59 11.92
C SER A 69 18.77 13.08 11.95
N LYS A 70 19.28 13.90 11.02
CA LYS A 70 18.91 15.32 10.85
C LYS A 70 17.88 15.58 9.74
N LEU A 71 17.48 14.56 8.98
CA LEU A 71 16.54 14.68 7.86
C LEU A 71 15.07 14.49 8.27
N ASP A 72 14.79 14.31 9.56
CA ASP A 72 13.55 13.67 9.99
C ASP A 72 12.42 14.63 10.43
N ASN A 73 12.58 15.95 10.28
CA ASN A 73 11.65 16.92 10.89
C ASN A 73 11.23 18.12 10.00
N GLY A 74 11.10 18.01 8.67
CA GLY A 74 10.34 19.03 7.90
C GLY A 74 10.97 19.59 6.61
N TRP A 75 11.51 18.73 5.75
CA TRP A 75 12.19 19.12 4.51
C TRP A 75 11.48 18.56 3.26
N ILE A 76 10.62 19.35 2.63
CA ILE A 76 10.82 19.52 1.19
C ILE A 76 11.16 21.01 1.01
N PRO A 77 12.46 21.35 0.94
CA PRO A 77 12.93 22.74 0.87
C PRO A 77 13.25 23.16 -0.56
N ASN A 78 12.95 24.44 -0.87
CA ASN A 78 13.10 25.24 -2.12
C ASN A 78 14.36 25.10 -3.00
N GLU A 79 15.27 24.22 -2.63
CA GLU A 79 16.42 23.76 -3.40
C GLU A 79 16.08 22.43 -4.13
N ASP A 80 15.03 21.76 -3.64
CA ASP A 80 14.23 20.60 -4.06
C ASP A 80 14.96 19.31 -4.42
N VAL A 81 16.29 19.36 -4.49
CA VAL A 81 17.15 18.87 -3.40
C VAL A 81 18.43 19.73 -3.24
N ILE A 82 18.89 20.52 -4.24
CA ILE A 82 20.25 21.07 -4.58
C ILE A 82 21.43 20.13 -4.32
N LYS A 83 21.40 19.44 -3.19
CA LYS A 83 22.42 18.55 -2.64
C LYS A 83 22.22 17.07 -2.94
N TYR A 84 21.17 16.62 -3.65
CA TYR A 84 21.03 15.16 -3.89
C TYR A 84 22.29 14.58 -4.55
N MET A 85 23.08 15.44 -5.21
CA MET A 85 24.22 15.05 -6.02
C MET A 85 25.48 15.92 -5.93
N SER A 86 25.61 16.97 -5.10
CA SER A 86 26.92 17.68 -5.07
C SER A 86 28.08 16.81 -4.54
N SER A 87 27.85 15.55 -4.15
CA SER A 87 28.85 14.61 -3.62
C SER A 87 28.96 13.30 -4.43
N THR A 88 28.52 13.28 -5.69
CA THR A 88 28.99 12.27 -6.64
C THR A 88 30.19 12.73 -7.48
N GLU A 89 30.65 13.98 -7.35
CA GLU A 89 32.05 14.44 -7.53
C GLU A 89 32.12 16.00 -7.46
N ASP A 90 33.13 16.46 -6.72
CA ASP A 90 33.73 17.81 -6.54
C ASP A 90 32.99 19.00 -5.89
N ASP A 91 33.73 19.56 -4.92
CA ASP A 91 33.39 20.59 -3.94
C ASP A 91 33.17 22.00 -4.55
N ALA A 92 31.98 22.55 -4.35
CA ALA A 92 31.77 24.00 -4.41
C ALA A 92 30.98 24.46 -3.17
N VAL A 93 31.66 25.20 -2.31
CA VAL A 93 31.09 25.85 -1.11
C VAL A 93 30.27 27.06 -1.58
N MET A 94 28.96 26.90 -1.67
CA MET A 94 28.01 28.02 -1.83
C MET A 94 27.52 28.46 -0.44
N ASP A 95 27.86 29.70 -0.08
CA ASP A 95 27.37 30.41 1.10
C ASP A 95 25.92 30.86 0.84
N HIS A 96 24.95 29.96 1.07
CA HIS A 96 23.54 30.32 1.07
C HIS A 96 23.17 30.89 2.44
N SER A 97 22.99 32.21 2.44
CA SER A 97 22.35 32.99 3.49
C SER A 97 21.14 32.27 4.07
N LYS A 98 21.10 32.19 5.41
CA LYS A 98 20.05 31.59 6.25
C LYS A 98 18.67 32.18 6.00
N GLU A 99 18.05 31.87 4.87
CA GLU A 99 16.62 32.09 4.71
C GLU A 99 15.92 31.16 5.71
N GLN A 100 15.24 31.74 6.69
CA GLN A 100 14.54 30.98 7.71
C GLN A 100 13.48 30.12 7.02
N LEU A 101 13.76 28.82 6.91
CA LEU A 101 12.80 27.83 6.45
C LEU A 101 11.55 27.96 7.31
N LYS A 102 10.47 28.48 6.72
CA LYS A 102 9.16 28.54 7.39
C LYS A 102 8.70 27.10 7.62
N GLU A 103 8.31 26.82 8.86
CA GLU A 103 7.76 25.53 9.24
C GLU A 103 6.50 25.24 8.42
N TYR A 104 6.44 24.07 7.77
CA TYR A 104 5.27 23.64 7.03
C TYR A 104 4.16 23.28 8.02
N ILE A 105 3.02 23.97 7.91
CA ILE A 105 1.82 23.70 8.70
C ILE A 105 0.80 23.01 7.78
N PRO A 106 0.55 21.71 7.97
CA PRO A 106 -0.41 20.96 7.17
C PRO A 106 -1.81 21.55 7.23
N SER A 107 -2.40 21.74 6.06
CA SER A 107 -3.77 22.21 5.90
C SER A 107 -4.26 21.86 4.50
N LEU A 108 -5.56 21.58 4.36
CA LEU A 108 -6.19 21.33 3.06
C LEU A 108 -6.11 22.51 2.09
N GLN A 109 -5.91 23.72 2.60
CA GLN A 109 -5.78 24.94 1.81
C GLN A 109 -4.33 25.23 1.41
N ASN A 110 -3.37 24.56 2.04
CA ASN A 110 -1.94 24.78 1.82
C ASN A 110 -1.37 23.74 0.86
N TYR A 111 -0.34 24.14 0.12
CA TYR A 111 0.49 23.20 -0.64
C TYR A 111 1.15 22.20 0.32
N PRO A 112 1.20 20.89 -0.01
CA PRO A 112 0.77 20.29 -1.27
C PRO A 112 -0.67 19.75 -1.29
N LEU A 113 -1.41 19.82 -0.18
CA LEU A 113 -2.73 19.18 -0.08
C LEU A 113 -3.82 19.88 -0.89
N ASN A 114 -3.67 21.17 -1.19
CA ASN A 114 -4.57 21.90 -2.07
C ASN A 114 -4.60 21.32 -3.51
N LEU A 115 -3.54 20.61 -3.92
CA LEU A 115 -3.46 19.92 -5.21
C LEU A 115 -4.22 18.60 -5.25
N LEU A 116 -4.66 18.08 -4.09
CA LEU A 116 -5.63 16.98 -4.05
C LEU A 116 -7.03 17.51 -4.35
N GLN A 117 -7.70 16.85 -5.26
CA GLN A 117 -9.09 17.15 -5.57
C GLN A 117 -10.01 16.55 -4.52
N ASN A 118 -11.18 17.16 -4.35
CA ASN A 118 -12.21 16.54 -3.53
C ASN A 118 -12.73 15.28 -4.21
N PHE A 119 -13.02 14.23 -3.44
CA PHE A 119 -13.46 12.95 -4.03
C PHE A 119 -14.82 13.08 -4.76
N THR A 120 -15.64 14.07 -4.38
CA THR A 120 -16.94 14.32 -5.02
C THR A 120 -16.84 15.09 -6.34
N GLN A 121 -15.69 15.69 -6.65
CA GLN A 121 -15.49 16.43 -7.89
C GLN A 121 -15.31 15.48 -9.06
N ASP A 122 -15.73 15.93 -10.24
CA ASP A 122 -15.49 15.20 -11.49
C ASP A 122 -13.99 15.01 -11.70
N ILE A 123 -13.64 13.84 -12.24
CA ILE A 123 -12.27 13.45 -12.55
C ILE A 123 -11.84 14.12 -13.85
N SER A 124 -10.64 14.71 -13.85
CA SER A 124 -9.97 15.18 -15.06
C SER A 124 -9.15 14.05 -15.67
N SER A 125 -9.01 14.05 -17.00
CA SER A 125 -8.16 13.10 -17.71
C SER A 125 -6.67 13.24 -17.40
N THR A 126 -6.25 14.36 -16.83
CA THR A 126 -4.85 14.64 -16.44
C THR A 126 -4.57 14.32 -14.97
N ASP A 127 -5.58 13.96 -14.19
CA ASP A 127 -5.37 13.66 -12.78
C ASP A 127 -4.44 12.44 -12.61
N ALA A 128 -3.77 12.37 -11.46
CA ALA A 128 -3.00 11.20 -11.04
C ALA A 128 -3.70 10.51 -9.88
N ILE A 129 -3.73 9.17 -9.89
CA ILE A 129 -4.24 8.40 -8.77
C ILE A 129 -3.18 8.41 -7.67
N VAL A 130 -3.56 8.81 -6.46
CA VAL A 130 -2.68 8.77 -5.27
C VAL A 130 -3.22 7.70 -4.33
N TYR A 131 -2.45 6.62 -4.18
CA TYR A 131 -2.73 5.60 -3.17
C TYR A 131 -1.96 5.90 -1.89
N PHE A 132 -2.67 6.36 -0.85
CA PHE A 132 -2.09 6.41 0.49
C PHE A 132 -1.98 4.98 1.04
N HIS A 133 -0.77 4.43 0.96
CA HIS A 133 -0.48 3.07 1.33
C HIS A 133 -0.29 2.93 2.84
N ILE A 134 -1.22 2.27 3.51
CA ILE A 134 -1.08 1.88 4.92
C ILE A 134 -0.36 0.52 4.97
N PRO A 135 0.77 0.41 5.70
CA PRO A 135 1.48 -0.86 5.86
C PRO A 135 0.54 -1.95 6.38
N LYS A 136 0.69 -3.16 5.86
CA LYS A 136 -0.11 -4.34 6.24
C LYS A 136 -1.63 -4.19 6.02
N ALA A 137 -2.07 -3.22 5.23
CA ALA A 137 -3.45 -3.08 4.78
C ALA A 137 -3.61 -3.48 3.31
N TYR A 138 -3.24 -4.72 2.96
CA TYR A 138 -3.40 -5.27 1.60
C TYR A 138 -2.66 -4.51 0.48
N GLY A 139 -1.61 -3.78 0.83
CA GLY A 139 -0.86 -2.96 -0.11
C GLY A 139 -0.28 -3.70 -1.30
N THR A 140 0.35 -4.87 -1.10
CA THR A 140 0.89 -5.68 -2.21
C THR A 140 -0.20 -6.15 -3.16
N SER A 141 -1.31 -6.67 -2.63
CA SER A 141 -2.42 -7.14 -3.45
C SER A 141 -3.04 -5.99 -4.25
N THR A 142 -3.22 -4.82 -3.62
CA THR A 142 -3.75 -3.62 -4.30
C THR A 142 -2.83 -3.16 -5.42
N LYS A 143 -1.50 -3.09 -5.16
CA LYS A 143 -0.48 -2.76 -6.17
C LYS A 143 -0.53 -3.70 -7.38
N ASN A 144 -0.62 -5.00 -7.13
CA ASN A 144 -0.67 -6.01 -8.17
C ASN A 144 -1.97 -5.92 -8.96
N ILE A 145 -3.13 -5.78 -8.31
CA ILE A 145 -4.42 -5.62 -9.02
C ILE A 145 -4.39 -4.37 -9.93
N MET A 146 -3.85 -3.26 -9.45
CA MET A 146 -3.71 -2.05 -10.26
C MET A 146 -2.86 -2.26 -11.51
N THR A 147 -1.78 -3.03 -11.40
CA THR A 147 -0.86 -3.27 -12.52
C THR A 147 -1.37 -4.39 -13.43
N ASP A 148 -1.70 -5.54 -12.83
CA ASP A 148 -1.98 -6.80 -13.53
C ASP A 148 -3.42 -6.85 -14.06
N CYS A 149 -4.39 -6.34 -13.30
CA CYS A 149 -5.80 -6.39 -13.70
C CYS A 149 -6.26 -5.13 -14.42
N PHE A 150 -5.74 -3.96 -14.01
CA PHE A 150 -6.14 -2.67 -14.56
C PHE A 150 -5.07 -2.05 -15.47
N HIS A 151 -3.92 -2.69 -15.69
CA HIS A 151 -2.87 -2.20 -16.60
C HIS A 151 -2.38 -0.78 -16.30
N LEU A 152 -2.53 -0.33 -15.05
CA LEU A 152 -2.09 0.99 -14.62
C LEU A 152 -0.58 1.01 -14.48
N THR A 153 0.03 2.04 -15.07
CA THR A 153 1.44 2.32 -14.90
C THR A 153 1.70 2.90 -13.52
N ARG A 154 2.65 2.34 -12.77
CA ARG A 154 2.97 2.80 -11.41
C ARG A 154 4.45 3.06 -11.21
N ALA A 155 4.80 4.00 -10.33
CA ALA A 155 6.18 4.16 -9.85
C ALA A 155 6.49 3.15 -8.74
N SER A 156 7.48 2.30 -8.95
CA SER A 156 8.04 1.42 -7.91
C SER A 156 9.46 1.01 -8.29
N GLN A 157 10.36 0.94 -7.31
CA GLN A 157 11.71 0.46 -7.57
C GLN A 157 11.72 -1.08 -7.63
N ASN A 158 12.01 -1.63 -8.81
CA ASN A 158 12.16 -3.07 -9.06
C ASN A 158 13.62 -3.47 -9.26
N SER A 159 14.48 -2.55 -9.70
CA SER A 159 15.91 -2.81 -9.91
C SER A 159 16.76 -1.66 -9.35
N LYS A 160 17.99 -1.98 -8.93
CA LYS A 160 18.96 -0.94 -8.53
C LYS A 160 19.66 -0.29 -9.72
N GLU A 161 19.67 -0.95 -10.88
CA GLU A 161 20.58 -0.64 -11.99
C GLU A 161 19.94 0.22 -13.09
N SER A 162 18.64 0.09 -13.34
CA SER A 162 17.97 0.72 -14.50
C SER A 162 16.94 1.76 -14.11
N ILE A 163 17.39 2.92 -13.63
CA ILE A 163 16.45 3.95 -13.17
C ILE A 163 15.69 4.54 -14.37
N ASN A 164 14.38 4.77 -14.20
CA ASN A 164 13.45 5.32 -15.20
C ASN A 164 13.13 4.38 -16.37
N GLU A 165 13.46 3.10 -16.26
CA GLU A 165 13.01 2.07 -17.19
C GLU A 165 11.61 1.56 -16.81
N TYR A 166 10.79 1.24 -17.82
CA TYR A 166 9.53 0.54 -17.62
C TYR A 166 9.74 -0.98 -17.66
N ILE A 167 9.32 -1.66 -16.61
CA ILE A 167 9.31 -3.12 -16.55
C ILE A 167 7.90 -3.55 -16.18
N ASN A 168 7.16 -4.13 -17.13
CA ASN A 168 5.79 -4.61 -16.93
C ASN A 168 4.86 -3.55 -16.29
N HIS A 169 4.70 -2.38 -16.92
CA HIS A 169 3.91 -1.24 -16.39
C HIS A 169 4.42 -0.67 -15.06
N VAL A 170 5.65 -0.99 -14.66
CA VAL A 170 6.28 -0.38 -13.48
C VAL A 170 7.42 0.52 -13.94
N LEU A 171 7.27 1.82 -13.72
CA LEU A 171 8.37 2.77 -13.85
C LEU A 171 9.33 2.56 -12.67
N ASN A 172 10.59 2.24 -12.96
CA ASN A 172 11.62 2.00 -11.94
C ASN A 172 12.04 3.30 -11.24
N THR A 173 11.17 3.79 -10.36
CA THR A 173 11.33 5.00 -9.55
C THR A 173 10.70 4.74 -8.19
N ASP A 174 11.50 4.85 -7.13
CA ASP A 174 11.02 4.65 -5.77
C ASP A 174 10.19 5.86 -5.32
N THR A 175 8.93 5.66 -4.95
CA THR A 175 8.09 6.71 -4.33
C THR A 175 7.81 6.43 -2.86
N SER A 176 8.47 5.42 -2.26
CA SER A 176 8.33 5.05 -0.84
C SER A 176 9.32 5.77 0.09
N THR A 177 10.37 6.39 -0.46
CA THR A 177 11.38 7.15 0.29
C THR A 177 11.36 8.63 -0.09
N VAL A 178 11.70 9.53 0.84
CA VAL A 178 11.85 10.98 0.54
C VAL A 178 12.82 11.19 -0.62
N VAL A 179 13.91 10.44 -0.57
CA VAL A 179 14.98 10.45 -1.55
C VAL A 179 14.45 10.05 -2.93
N GLY A 180 13.66 8.99 -3.03
CA GLY A 180 13.03 8.58 -4.28
C GLY A 180 11.95 9.55 -4.78
N ILE A 181 11.13 10.11 -3.87
CA ILE A 181 10.10 11.11 -4.22
C ILE A 181 10.73 12.38 -4.80
N ALA A 182 11.79 12.90 -4.18
CA ALA A 182 12.51 14.06 -4.70
C ALA A 182 13.03 13.82 -6.13
N ARG A 183 13.55 12.62 -6.39
CA ARG A 183 13.97 12.22 -7.73
C ARG A 183 12.79 12.10 -8.71
N ALA A 184 11.68 11.52 -8.27
CA ALA A 184 10.45 11.44 -9.06
C ALA A 184 9.95 12.84 -9.47
N LYS A 185 10.06 13.81 -8.55
CA LYS A 185 9.76 15.23 -8.80
C LYS A 185 10.70 15.81 -9.85
N SER A 186 12.02 15.62 -9.69
CA SER A 186 13.02 16.21 -10.59
C SER A 186 12.90 15.73 -12.04
N ILE A 187 12.41 14.51 -12.26
CA ILE A 187 12.17 13.99 -13.61
C ILE A 187 10.76 14.26 -14.12
N GLY A 188 9.85 14.78 -13.26
CA GLY A 188 8.49 15.16 -13.61
C GLY A 188 7.58 13.98 -13.95
N ILE A 189 7.61 12.88 -13.19
CA ILE A 189 6.86 11.65 -13.55
C ILE A 189 5.34 11.89 -13.70
N VAL A 190 4.79 12.86 -12.98
CA VAL A 190 3.38 13.23 -13.07
C VAL A 190 3.15 14.20 -14.23
N GLU A 191 3.94 15.28 -14.31
CA GLU A 191 3.83 16.31 -15.36
C GLU A 191 4.03 15.78 -16.78
N LYS A 192 4.84 14.73 -16.93
CA LYS A 192 5.14 14.06 -18.21
C LYS A 192 4.26 12.85 -18.47
N ASP A 193 3.22 12.65 -17.67
CA ASP A 193 2.29 11.54 -17.82
C ASP A 193 2.98 10.16 -17.83
N MET A 194 4.01 9.97 -16.98
CA MET A 194 4.77 8.72 -16.93
C MET A 194 4.13 7.65 -16.05
N VAL A 195 3.21 8.01 -15.15
CA VAL A 195 2.57 7.08 -14.22
C VAL A 195 1.09 7.38 -14.06
N ASP A 196 0.23 6.37 -14.02
CA ASP A 196 -1.20 6.51 -13.69
C ASP A 196 -1.42 6.61 -12.18
N VAL A 197 -0.67 5.81 -11.42
CA VAL A 197 -0.81 5.72 -9.96
C VAL A 197 0.51 5.91 -9.24
N ILE A 198 0.46 6.74 -8.20
CA ILE A 198 1.54 6.98 -7.27
C ILE A 198 1.19 6.31 -5.94
N ILE A 199 2.11 5.53 -5.39
CA ILE A 199 1.84 4.70 -4.22
C ILE A 199 2.86 4.99 -3.15
N SER A 200 2.43 5.63 -2.08
CA SER A 200 3.34 5.96 -0.98
C SER A 200 2.64 5.95 0.37
N SER A 201 3.43 5.60 1.38
CA SER A 201 3.08 5.85 2.78
C SER A 201 3.44 7.28 3.20
N ARG A 202 4.33 7.96 2.45
CA ARG A 202 4.76 9.34 2.68
C ARG A 202 3.79 10.32 2.02
N PHE A 203 2.62 10.46 2.65
CA PHE A 203 1.45 11.10 2.06
C PHE A 203 1.70 12.56 1.64
N HIS A 204 2.24 13.39 2.52
CA HIS A 204 2.48 14.80 2.18
C HIS A 204 3.58 14.95 1.14
N GLU A 205 4.66 14.18 1.27
CA GLU A 205 5.79 14.24 0.35
C GLU A 205 5.36 13.82 -1.06
N VAL A 206 4.56 12.76 -1.21
CA VAL A 206 4.11 12.31 -2.54
C VAL A 206 3.15 13.31 -3.19
N CYS A 207 2.38 14.07 -2.40
CA CYS A 207 1.53 15.14 -2.94
C CYS A 207 2.34 16.28 -3.59
N THR A 208 3.64 16.42 -3.27
CA THR A 208 4.51 17.42 -3.94
C THR A 208 4.83 17.09 -5.39
N LEU A 209 4.54 15.86 -5.83
CA LEU A 209 4.67 15.45 -7.24
C LEU A 209 3.54 16.00 -8.12
N LEU A 210 2.45 16.47 -7.50
CA LEU A 210 1.27 16.97 -8.20
C LEU A 210 1.50 18.40 -8.69
N THR A 211 0.72 18.81 -9.68
CA THR A 211 0.68 20.19 -10.18
C THR A 211 -0.75 20.67 -10.37
N GLU A 212 -0.94 21.95 -10.68
CA GLU A 212 -2.27 22.50 -10.99
C GLU A 212 -2.89 21.85 -12.24
N GLN A 213 -2.06 21.42 -13.19
CA GLN A 213 -2.50 20.71 -14.40
C GLN A 213 -2.72 19.21 -14.15
N HIS A 214 -1.96 18.62 -13.23
CA HIS A 214 -1.99 17.19 -12.91
C HIS A 214 -2.26 17.00 -11.42
N ARG A 215 -3.53 17.14 -11.05
CA ARG A 215 -3.98 17.10 -9.66
C ARG A 215 -4.18 15.67 -9.18
N GLY A 216 -4.23 15.47 -7.87
CA GLY A 216 -4.29 14.14 -7.28
C GLY A 216 -5.71 13.68 -6.93
N ARG A 217 -6.00 12.40 -7.17
CA ARG A 217 -7.20 11.70 -6.68
C ARG A 217 -6.78 10.68 -5.63
N LEU A 218 -7.06 10.99 -4.37
CA LEU A 218 -6.65 10.18 -3.26
C LEU A 218 -7.62 9.01 -3.05
N PHE A 219 -7.09 7.82 -2.83
CA PHE A 219 -7.81 6.73 -2.20
C PHE A 219 -6.93 6.05 -1.14
N VAL A 220 -7.60 5.37 -0.21
CA VAL A 220 -6.95 4.64 0.88
C VAL A 220 -7.69 3.34 1.13
N LEU A 221 -6.94 2.30 1.50
CA LEU A 221 -7.49 1.04 1.96
C LEU A 221 -7.20 0.90 3.46
N MET A 222 -8.21 1.15 4.29
CA MET A 222 -8.09 1.17 5.74
C MET A 222 -8.23 -0.24 6.32
N ARG A 223 -7.42 -0.53 7.33
CA ARG A 223 -7.51 -1.75 8.15
C ARG A 223 -7.67 -1.34 9.61
N ASP A 224 -8.33 -2.19 10.39
CA ASP A 224 -8.39 -2.00 11.84
C ASP A 224 -6.97 -1.77 12.41
N PRO A 225 -6.74 -0.71 13.21
CA PRO A 225 -5.41 -0.36 13.70
C PRO A 225 -4.75 -1.45 14.56
N VAL A 226 -5.54 -2.21 15.34
CA VAL A 226 -5.03 -3.30 16.16
C VAL A 226 -4.63 -4.49 15.28
N GLU A 227 -5.49 -4.85 14.33
CA GLU A 227 -5.16 -5.90 13.34
C GLU A 227 -3.94 -5.53 12.47
N THR A 228 -3.76 -4.24 12.18
CA THR A 228 -2.57 -3.73 11.48
C THR A 228 -1.32 -3.93 12.33
N ALA A 229 -1.36 -3.58 13.62
CA ALA A 229 -0.24 -3.75 14.54
C ALA A 229 0.11 -5.23 14.75
N ILE A 230 -0.89 -6.12 14.92
CA ILE A 230 -0.69 -7.57 15.04
C ILE A 230 -0.05 -8.12 13.76
N SER A 231 -0.56 -7.72 12.59
CA SER A 231 -0.03 -8.18 11.31
C SER A 231 1.40 -7.69 11.06
N LEU A 232 1.74 -6.48 11.53
CA LEU A 232 3.09 -5.94 11.48
C LEU A 232 4.03 -6.73 12.40
N PHE A 233 3.63 -6.97 13.66
CA PHE A 233 4.40 -7.78 14.61
C PHE A 233 4.79 -9.13 14.02
N HIS A 234 3.81 -9.93 13.56
CA HIS A 234 4.11 -11.25 12.99
C HIS A 234 4.95 -11.20 11.73
N TYR A 235 4.83 -10.13 10.93
CA TYR A 235 5.69 -9.94 9.77
C TYR A 235 7.14 -9.67 10.18
N LEU A 236 7.36 -8.82 11.18
CA LEU A 236 8.69 -8.49 11.67
C LEU A 236 9.44 -9.70 12.23
N GLN A 237 8.74 -10.73 12.72
CA GLN A 237 9.37 -11.96 13.23
C GLN A 237 10.19 -12.73 12.18
N PHE A 238 9.89 -12.59 10.88
CA PHE A 238 10.58 -13.39 9.85
C PHE A 238 11.14 -12.56 8.69
N ALA A 239 10.98 -11.24 8.71
CA ALA A 239 11.39 -10.32 7.65
C ALA A 239 12.91 -10.03 7.67
N HIS A 240 13.74 -11.07 7.65
CA HIS A 240 15.20 -11.00 7.73
C HIS A 240 15.87 -10.23 6.58
N TRP A 241 15.15 -9.98 5.49
CA TRP A 241 15.61 -9.15 4.36
C TRP A 241 15.41 -7.65 4.58
N GLU A 242 14.60 -7.25 5.57
CA GLU A 242 14.40 -5.83 5.87
C GLU A 242 15.61 -5.26 6.60
N ARG A 243 16.03 -4.06 6.23
CA ARG A 243 17.18 -3.39 6.86
C ARG A 243 16.98 -3.11 8.35
N THR A 244 15.73 -3.00 8.78
CA THR A 244 15.32 -2.73 10.16
C THR A 244 14.97 -3.99 10.92
N TYR A 245 15.27 -5.18 10.38
CA TYR A 245 15.05 -6.45 11.05
C TYR A 245 15.79 -6.51 12.39
N ARG A 246 15.11 -7.01 13.43
CA ARG A 246 15.70 -7.31 14.73
C ARG A 246 15.44 -8.78 15.07
N GLU A 247 16.50 -9.49 15.46
CA GLU A 247 16.44 -10.93 15.73
C GLU A 247 15.62 -11.27 16.98
N ASP A 248 15.56 -10.36 17.95
CA ASP A 248 14.79 -10.53 19.19
C ASP A 248 13.28 -10.65 18.95
N PHE A 249 12.74 -10.14 17.83
CA PHE A 249 11.32 -10.31 17.48
C PHE A 249 10.90 -11.76 17.27
N GLN A 250 11.81 -12.66 16.90
CA GLN A 250 11.48 -14.08 16.73
C GLN A 250 10.95 -14.71 18.02
N ASN A 251 11.50 -14.29 19.17
CA ASN A 251 11.20 -14.86 20.48
C ASN A 251 10.31 -13.95 21.33
N MET A 252 10.04 -12.73 20.87
CA MET A 252 9.15 -11.78 21.52
C MET A 252 7.69 -12.22 21.41
N THR A 253 6.93 -12.11 22.49
CA THR A 253 5.47 -12.27 22.50
C THR A 253 4.77 -11.01 22.00
N LEU A 254 3.51 -11.14 21.56
CA LEU A 254 2.73 -9.96 21.16
C LEU A 254 2.55 -8.97 22.32
N LEU A 255 2.41 -9.47 23.56
CA LEU A 255 2.26 -8.60 24.72
C LEU A 255 3.53 -7.77 24.96
N GLU A 256 4.70 -8.40 24.91
CA GLU A 256 6.00 -7.71 25.04
C GLU A 256 6.15 -6.63 23.96
N TYR A 257 5.88 -6.98 22.70
CA TYR A 257 5.86 -6.03 21.57
C TYR A 257 4.87 -4.87 21.82
N ALA A 258 3.66 -5.19 22.27
CA ALA A 258 2.63 -4.22 22.55
C ALA A 258 3.01 -3.28 23.71
N THR A 259 3.90 -3.69 24.62
CA THR A 259 4.35 -2.92 25.78
C THR A 259 5.71 -2.22 25.62
N LEU A 260 6.44 -2.43 24.50
CA LEU A 260 7.73 -1.77 24.24
C LEU A 260 7.67 -0.26 24.52
N GLU A 261 8.68 0.28 25.20
CA GLU A 261 8.70 1.70 25.57
C GLU A 261 8.88 2.62 24.36
N ASP A 262 8.56 3.90 24.54
CA ASP A 262 8.65 4.89 23.46
C ASP A 262 10.09 5.15 23.01
N GLU A 263 11.12 4.87 23.79
CA GLU A 263 12.51 5.02 23.29
C GLU A 263 12.81 4.08 22.11
N ASP A 264 12.01 3.01 21.95
CA ASP A 264 12.04 2.08 20.82
C ASP A 264 11.09 2.46 19.66
N GLN A 265 10.59 3.72 19.53
CA GLN A 265 9.63 4.10 18.45
C GLN A 265 10.11 3.76 17.03
N ASN A 266 11.42 3.57 16.83
CA ASN A 266 11.98 3.08 15.55
C ASN A 266 11.43 1.71 15.13
N VAL A 267 10.86 0.94 16.06
CA VAL A 267 10.23 -0.36 15.82
C VAL A 267 8.75 -0.23 15.49
N ARG A 268 8.05 0.66 16.18
CA ARG A 268 6.60 0.76 16.15
C ARG A 268 6.17 2.20 16.37
N ILE A 269 5.45 2.72 15.37
CA ILE A 269 4.83 4.02 15.43
C ILE A 269 3.38 3.81 15.84
N ASP A 270 2.98 4.38 16.97
CA ASP A 270 1.60 4.43 17.42
C ASP A 270 0.78 5.40 16.56
N ASN A 271 -0.52 5.16 16.41
CA ASN A 271 -1.42 6.05 15.67
C ASN A 271 -0.89 6.42 14.27
N TRP A 272 -0.26 5.43 13.62
CA TRP A 272 0.48 5.59 12.37
C TRP A 272 -0.32 6.35 11.31
N ILE A 273 -1.60 6.04 11.14
CA ILE A 273 -2.43 6.64 10.08
C ILE A 273 -2.61 8.13 10.35
N THR A 274 -3.00 8.50 11.57
CA THR A 274 -3.19 9.89 11.96
C THR A 274 -1.88 10.68 11.87
N ARG A 275 -0.75 10.11 12.33
CA ARG A 275 0.56 10.77 12.27
C ARG A 275 0.97 11.12 10.84
N TYR A 276 0.74 10.23 9.89
CA TYR A 276 1.11 10.46 8.49
C TYR A 276 0.14 11.40 7.76
N LEU A 277 -1.15 11.41 8.13
CA LEU A 277 -2.12 12.36 7.57
C LEU A 277 -2.00 13.78 8.15
N ALA A 278 -1.57 13.90 9.41
CA ALA A 278 -1.36 15.18 10.08
C ALA A 278 0.08 15.70 9.99
N GLN A 279 0.98 15.00 9.27
CA GLN A 279 2.43 15.25 9.22
C GLN A 279 3.09 15.40 10.61
N LYS A 280 2.64 14.63 11.61
CA LYS A 280 3.15 14.68 12.98
C LYS A 280 3.70 13.34 13.43
N LEU A 281 4.89 13.03 12.90
CA LEU A 281 5.55 11.73 13.07
C LEU A 281 6.04 11.47 14.50
N LYS A 282 6.25 12.52 15.31
CA LYS A 282 6.80 12.43 16.67
C LYS A 282 5.97 13.24 17.66
N GLY A 283 6.13 12.93 18.94
CA GLY A 283 5.47 13.64 20.03
C GLY A 283 3.98 13.31 20.18
N PRO A 284 3.28 13.98 21.12
CA PRO A 284 1.89 13.70 21.41
C PRO A 284 0.97 14.22 20.30
N LEU A 285 0.04 13.40 19.86
CA LEU A 285 -1.06 13.81 18.99
C LEU A 285 -2.15 14.54 19.80
N THR A 286 -2.79 15.50 19.15
CA THR A 286 -3.85 16.37 19.69
C THR A 286 -5.17 16.12 18.95
N ASP A 287 -6.26 16.71 19.43
CA ASP A 287 -7.55 16.63 18.73
C ASP A 287 -7.53 17.34 17.37
N ASP A 288 -6.71 18.39 17.21
CA ASP A 288 -6.52 19.08 15.93
C ASP A 288 -5.84 18.17 14.89
N ASP A 289 -4.88 17.35 15.31
CA ASP A 289 -4.23 16.36 14.43
C ASP A 289 -5.24 15.31 13.94
N LEU A 290 -6.10 14.81 14.84
CA LEU A 290 -7.18 13.90 14.49
C LEU A 290 -8.21 14.58 13.57
N GLN A 291 -8.55 15.84 13.83
CA GLN A 291 -9.51 16.58 13.01
C GLN A 291 -8.97 16.79 11.59
N LEU A 292 -7.70 17.19 11.44
CA LEU A 292 -7.07 17.30 10.13
C LEU A 292 -7.09 15.97 9.36
N ALA A 293 -6.76 14.86 10.03
CA ALA A 293 -6.82 13.54 9.41
C ALA A 293 -8.24 13.20 8.93
N LYS A 294 -9.28 13.50 9.74
CA LYS A 294 -10.69 13.34 9.34
C LYS A 294 -11.07 14.22 8.16
N ASP A 295 -10.61 15.46 8.13
CA ASP A 295 -10.90 16.41 7.05
C ASP A 295 -10.28 15.94 5.73
N ILE A 296 -9.04 15.43 5.76
CA ILE A 296 -8.40 14.82 4.59
C ILE A 296 -9.20 13.62 4.10
N LEU A 297 -9.55 12.68 4.98
CA LEU A 297 -10.30 11.48 4.59
C LEU A 297 -11.69 11.82 4.03
N SER A 298 -12.42 12.73 4.68
CA SER A 298 -13.80 13.06 4.29
C SER A 298 -13.89 13.90 3.03
N GLN A 299 -12.91 14.77 2.77
CA GLN A 299 -12.97 15.67 1.61
C GLN A 299 -12.22 15.10 0.41
N LYS A 300 -11.06 14.47 0.62
CA LYS A 300 -10.13 14.13 -0.46
C LYS A 300 -10.11 12.65 -0.82
N ALA A 301 -10.37 11.75 0.14
CA ALA A 301 -10.11 10.32 -0.06
C ALA A 301 -11.37 9.52 -0.44
N LEU A 302 -11.22 8.65 -1.45
CA LEU A 302 -12.10 7.50 -1.58
C LEU A 302 -11.68 6.40 -0.59
N ILE A 303 -12.61 5.96 0.25
CA ILE A 303 -12.33 5.00 1.31
C ILE A 303 -12.60 3.58 0.84
N GLY A 304 -11.64 2.68 1.09
CA GLY A 304 -11.81 1.24 1.08
C GLY A 304 -11.55 0.64 2.46
N LEU A 305 -12.07 -0.57 2.70
CA LEU A 305 -11.83 -1.35 3.92
C LEU A 305 -11.24 -2.72 3.56
N THR A 306 -10.22 -3.16 4.30
CA THR A 306 -9.62 -4.50 4.08
C THR A 306 -10.58 -5.65 4.34
N ASP A 307 -11.54 -5.48 5.26
CA ASP A 307 -12.53 -6.52 5.58
C ASP A 307 -13.58 -6.67 4.48
N SER A 308 -13.76 -5.61 3.67
CA SER A 308 -14.57 -5.58 2.45
C SER A 308 -13.67 -5.37 1.23
N PHE A 309 -12.57 -6.11 1.13
CA PHE A 309 -11.54 -5.87 0.12
C PHE A 309 -12.07 -5.93 -1.32
N GLU A 310 -12.80 -6.99 -1.68
CA GLU A 310 -13.36 -7.17 -3.03
C GLU A 310 -14.31 -6.02 -3.39
N GLU A 311 -15.26 -5.71 -2.50
CA GLU A 311 -16.17 -4.57 -2.66
C GLU A 311 -15.43 -3.23 -2.76
N SER A 312 -14.35 -3.05 -1.98
CA SER A 312 -13.52 -1.84 -2.04
C SER A 312 -12.83 -1.70 -3.39
N MET A 313 -12.35 -2.79 -3.97
CA MET A 313 -11.75 -2.77 -5.30
C MET A 313 -12.79 -2.50 -6.40
N GLU A 314 -14.01 -3.03 -6.28
CA GLU A 314 -15.11 -2.71 -7.20
C GLU A 314 -15.53 -1.23 -7.11
N ARG A 315 -15.52 -0.65 -5.91
CA ARG A 315 -15.75 0.79 -5.70
C ARG A 315 -14.65 1.62 -6.36
N PHE A 316 -13.38 1.22 -6.23
CA PHE A 316 -12.26 1.90 -6.88
C PHE A 316 -12.37 1.81 -8.41
N ASP A 317 -12.69 0.63 -8.95
CA ASP A 317 -12.95 0.45 -10.38
C ASP A 317 -14.06 1.40 -10.87
N THR A 318 -15.20 1.38 -10.19
CA THR A 318 -16.37 2.22 -10.55
C THR A 318 -16.02 3.70 -10.50
N TYR A 319 -15.33 4.14 -9.45
CA TYR A 319 -14.95 5.54 -9.27
C TYR A 319 -13.95 6.01 -10.33
N PHE A 320 -12.88 5.25 -10.58
CA PHE A 320 -11.83 5.64 -11.51
C PHE A 320 -12.13 5.27 -12.97
N GLY A 321 -13.17 4.47 -13.24
CA GLY A 321 -13.51 4.01 -14.58
C GLY A 321 -12.55 2.95 -15.13
N LEU A 322 -11.98 2.10 -14.27
CA LEU A 322 -10.87 1.18 -14.64
C LEU A 322 -11.32 0.04 -15.56
N HIS A 323 -12.58 -0.39 -15.49
CA HIS A 323 -13.17 -1.46 -16.29
C HIS A 323 -13.13 -1.20 -17.81
N ARG A 324 -12.80 0.02 -18.24
CA ARG A 324 -12.64 0.37 -19.66
C ARG A 324 -11.31 -0.09 -20.24
N LEU A 325 -10.33 -0.41 -19.40
CA LEU A 325 -9.01 -0.90 -19.79
C LEU A 325 -8.96 -2.39 -20.11
N LYS A 326 -10.11 -3.06 -20.14
CA LYS A 326 -10.20 -4.52 -20.24
C LYS A 326 -9.68 -5.04 -21.59
N GLN A 327 -8.48 -5.64 -21.57
CA GLN A 327 -8.11 -6.71 -22.50
C GLN A 327 -8.44 -8.12 -21.93
N THR A 328 -8.65 -8.22 -20.61
CA THR A 328 -9.06 -9.45 -19.91
C THR A 328 -10.34 -9.24 -19.10
N ASP A 329 -11.00 -10.31 -18.63
CA ASP A 329 -12.08 -10.18 -17.66
C ASP A 329 -11.50 -9.72 -16.31
N GLY A 330 -11.34 -8.40 -16.13
CA GLY A 330 -10.75 -7.80 -14.93
C GLY A 330 -11.39 -8.27 -13.62
N ARG A 331 -12.65 -8.71 -13.64
CA ARG A 331 -13.31 -9.33 -12.47
C ARG A 331 -12.71 -10.70 -12.14
N GLN A 332 -12.40 -11.51 -13.15
CA GLN A 332 -11.72 -12.78 -12.95
C GLN A 332 -10.31 -12.56 -12.39
N CYS A 333 -9.59 -11.56 -12.90
CA CYS A 333 -8.28 -11.17 -12.36
C CYS A 333 -8.38 -10.75 -10.88
N LEU A 334 -9.31 -9.85 -10.55
CA LEU A 334 -9.56 -9.43 -9.16
C LEU A 334 -9.92 -10.61 -8.24
N SER A 335 -10.80 -11.51 -8.71
CA SER A 335 -11.19 -12.70 -7.96
C SER A 335 -10.00 -13.61 -7.68
N ASN A 336 -9.05 -13.73 -8.63
CA ASN A 336 -7.84 -14.52 -8.44
C ASN A 336 -6.94 -13.91 -7.34
N HIS A 337 -6.69 -12.60 -7.36
CA HIS A 337 -5.92 -11.95 -6.29
C HIS A 337 -6.59 -12.04 -4.92
N THR A 338 -7.93 -12.06 -4.88
CA THR A 338 -8.69 -12.19 -3.63
C THR A 338 -8.63 -13.60 -3.06
N LYS A 339 -8.69 -14.63 -3.92
CA LYS A 339 -8.55 -16.04 -3.53
C LYS A 339 -7.12 -16.39 -3.09
N PHE A 340 -6.13 -15.91 -3.85
CA PHE A 340 -4.72 -16.17 -3.60
C PHE A 340 -4.08 -14.95 -2.91
N ARG A 341 -4.46 -14.73 -1.64
CA ARG A 341 -3.93 -13.64 -0.83
C ARG A 341 -2.40 -13.74 -0.72
N THR A 342 -1.71 -12.99 -1.55
CA THR A 342 -0.25 -12.90 -1.56
C THR A 342 0.20 -12.24 -0.25
N ASN A 343 1.18 -12.81 0.44
CA ASN A 343 1.74 -12.29 1.70
C ASN A 343 0.76 -12.22 2.89
N ALA A 344 -0.33 -13.00 2.87
CA ALA A 344 -1.18 -13.17 4.04
C ALA A 344 -0.52 -14.15 5.03
N ASN A 345 0.20 -13.59 5.99
CA ASN A 345 0.74 -14.37 7.10
C ASN A 345 -0.42 -14.80 7.98
N ARG A 346 -0.60 -16.11 8.16
CA ARG A 346 -1.53 -16.62 9.16
C ARG A 346 -0.96 -16.31 10.52
N HIS A 347 -1.74 -15.63 11.33
CA HIS A 347 -1.42 -15.36 12.73
C HIS A 347 -2.62 -15.67 13.61
N GLU A 348 -2.36 -15.81 14.91
CA GLU A 348 -3.40 -15.95 15.91
C GLU A 348 -4.34 -14.75 15.87
N LYS A 349 -5.63 -15.00 16.14
CA LYS A 349 -6.63 -13.95 16.32
C LYS A 349 -6.76 -13.68 17.80
N TYR A 350 -6.62 -12.42 18.18
CA TYR A 350 -6.73 -11.99 19.56
C TYR A 350 -8.14 -11.47 19.81
N SER A 351 -8.78 -11.94 20.89
CA SER A 351 -10.08 -11.41 21.33
C SER A 351 -9.93 -9.96 21.80
N PHE A 352 -10.97 -9.14 21.62
CA PHE A 352 -11.03 -7.78 22.17
C PHE A 352 -10.89 -7.73 23.71
N GLU A 353 -11.11 -8.87 24.37
CA GLU A 353 -10.95 -9.00 25.82
C GLU A 353 -9.50 -9.30 26.25
N SER A 354 -8.64 -9.72 25.32
CA SER A 354 -7.24 -10.08 25.58
C SER A 354 -6.41 -8.88 26.05
N LYS A 355 -5.33 -9.14 26.80
CA LYS A 355 -4.46 -8.08 27.31
C LYS A 355 -3.71 -7.39 26.17
N GLU A 356 -3.24 -8.18 25.22
CA GLU A 356 -2.53 -7.79 24.00
C GLU A 356 -3.38 -6.81 23.18
N TRP A 357 -4.63 -7.19 22.89
CA TRP A 357 -5.54 -6.34 22.12
C TRP A 357 -5.81 -5.03 22.83
N LYS A 358 -6.09 -5.06 24.14
CA LYS A 358 -6.38 -3.84 24.92
C LYS A 358 -5.20 -2.87 24.95
N VAL A 359 -3.97 -3.37 25.11
CA VAL A 359 -2.76 -2.55 25.10
C VAL A 359 -2.55 -1.92 23.71
N LEU A 360 -2.69 -2.71 22.64
CA LEU A 360 -2.57 -2.20 21.27
C LEU A 360 -3.65 -1.18 20.93
N ALA A 361 -4.91 -1.43 21.31
CA ALA A 361 -6.02 -0.52 21.11
C ALA A 361 -5.82 0.79 21.87
N SER A 362 -5.34 0.73 23.12
CA SER A 362 -5.03 1.93 23.91
C SER A 362 -3.93 2.76 23.26
N ARG A 363 -2.86 2.11 22.79
CA ARG A 363 -1.73 2.78 22.13
C ARG A 363 -2.12 3.39 20.79
N ASN A 364 -3.03 2.76 20.05
CA ASN A 364 -3.55 3.27 18.78
C ASN A 364 -4.92 3.94 18.91
N SER A 365 -5.24 4.50 20.08
CA SER A 365 -6.60 4.97 20.39
C SER A 365 -7.10 6.09 19.48
N ILE A 366 -6.21 6.91 18.92
CA ILE A 366 -6.58 7.97 17.98
C ILE A 366 -6.88 7.37 16.61
N ASP A 367 -6.05 6.44 16.14
CA ASP A 367 -6.33 5.68 14.91
C ASP A 367 -7.60 4.84 15.03
N MET A 368 -7.93 4.32 16.22
CA MET A 368 -9.21 3.63 16.45
C MET A 368 -10.39 4.57 16.19
N LYS A 369 -10.35 5.81 16.70
CA LYS A 369 -11.37 6.84 16.43
C LYS A 369 -11.42 7.19 14.93
N LEU A 370 -10.27 7.33 14.29
CA LEU A 370 -10.18 7.64 12.86
C LEU A 370 -10.73 6.48 12.00
N TYR A 371 -10.48 5.23 12.38
CA TYR A 371 -10.97 4.05 11.68
C TYR A 371 -12.49 3.90 11.78
N GLU A 372 -13.09 4.14 12.96
CA GLU A 372 -14.55 4.20 13.11
C GLU A 372 -15.16 5.26 12.19
N PHE A 373 -14.57 6.46 12.16
CA PHE A 373 -14.98 7.52 11.25
C PHE A 373 -14.84 7.11 9.77
N ALA A 374 -13.75 6.44 9.39
CA ALA A 374 -13.56 5.95 8.03
C ALA A 374 -14.59 4.88 7.63
N LYS A 375 -15.05 4.02 8.55
CA LYS A 375 -16.16 3.08 8.28
C LYS A 375 -17.47 3.82 8.00
N ASP A 376 -17.72 4.92 8.69
CA ASP A 376 -18.90 5.75 8.42
C ASP A 376 -18.79 6.45 7.06
N LEU A 377 -17.62 6.98 6.71
CA LEU A 377 -17.36 7.52 5.37
C LEU A 377 -17.55 6.46 4.28
N TYR A 378 -17.02 5.25 4.48
CA TYR A 378 -17.19 4.13 3.56
C TYR A 378 -18.67 3.88 3.26
N ARG A 379 -19.53 3.86 4.28
CA ARG A 379 -20.99 3.71 4.08
C ARG A 379 -21.60 4.92 3.38
N GLN A 380 -21.25 6.14 3.78
CA GLN A 380 -21.78 7.37 3.19
C GLN A 380 -21.42 7.52 1.71
N GLN A 381 -20.23 7.07 1.31
CA GLN A 381 -19.75 7.13 -0.07
C GLN A 381 -20.52 6.17 -1.00
N GLU A 382 -21.23 5.17 -0.49
CA GLU A 382 -21.96 4.18 -1.31
C GLU A 382 -22.98 4.84 -2.26
N ALA A 383 -23.79 5.77 -1.74
CA ALA A 383 -24.79 6.46 -2.55
C ALA A 383 -24.16 7.33 -3.64
N PHE A 384 -23.03 7.97 -3.35
CA PHE A 384 -22.27 8.73 -4.34
C PHE A 384 -21.71 7.82 -5.42
N ILE A 385 -21.05 6.71 -5.05
CA ILE A 385 -20.49 5.74 -6.01
C ILE A 385 -21.58 5.15 -6.90
N ALA A 386 -22.74 4.78 -6.33
CA ALA A 386 -23.88 4.25 -7.09
C ALA A 386 -24.48 5.27 -8.08
N SER A 387 -24.28 6.57 -7.83
CA SER A 387 -24.76 7.64 -8.72
C SER A 387 -23.81 7.94 -9.89
N ILE A 388 -22.59 7.40 -9.88
CA ILE A 388 -21.60 7.64 -10.92
C ILE A 388 -22.04 6.93 -12.21
N ASP A 389 -22.18 7.72 -13.28
CA ASP A 389 -22.26 7.19 -14.63
C ASP A 389 -20.85 6.78 -15.09
N SER A 390 -20.50 5.53 -14.83
CA SER A 390 -19.17 4.99 -15.12
C SER A 390 -18.82 5.06 -16.60
N GLU A 391 -19.83 5.13 -17.48
CA GLU A 391 -19.64 5.28 -18.92
C GLU A 391 -19.29 6.72 -19.35
N LYS A 392 -19.49 7.70 -18.48
CA LYS A 392 -19.09 9.09 -18.77
C LYS A 392 -17.72 9.45 -18.20
N ARG A 393 -17.21 8.68 -17.25
CA ARG A 393 -15.86 8.89 -16.73
C ARG A 393 -14.83 8.40 -17.75
N GLN A 394 -14.11 9.36 -18.34
CA GLN A 394 -12.99 9.11 -19.24
C GLN A 394 -11.71 9.48 -18.49
N TRP A 395 -11.07 8.47 -17.90
CA TRP A 395 -9.68 8.60 -17.50
C TRP A 395 -8.84 8.29 -18.74
N ASN A 396 -8.00 9.24 -19.18
CA ASN A 396 -7.03 8.97 -20.24
C ASN A 396 -5.85 8.26 -19.63
N PHE A 397 -5.97 6.94 -19.49
CA PHE A 397 -4.91 6.13 -18.94
C PHE A 397 -3.69 6.23 -19.84
N ARG A 398 -2.54 6.38 -19.19
CA ARG A 398 -1.27 6.66 -19.84
C ARG A 398 -0.80 5.36 -20.48
N HIS A 399 -0.95 5.24 -21.80
CA HIS A 399 -0.44 4.09 -22.52
C HIS A 399 1.08 4.02 -22.35
N PRO A 400 1.63 2.88 -21.90
CA PRO A 400 3.07 2.69 -21.96
C PRO A 400 3.49 2.71 -23.44
N TRP A 401 4.48 3.55 -23.72
CA TRP A 401 5.10 3.75 -25.03
C TRP A 401 5.69 2.46 -25.59
#